data_AF-A0AAP5MD28-F1
#
_entry.id   AF-A0AAP5MD28-F1
#
_cell.length_a   1.000
_cell.length_b   1.000
_cell.length_c   1.000
_cell.angle_alpha   90.00
_cell.angle_beta   90.00
_cell.angle_gamma   90.00
#
_symmetry.space_group_name_H-M   'P 1'
#
loop_
_entity.id
_entity.type
_entity.pdbx_description
1 polymer ?
#
loop_
_entity_poly.entity_id
_entity_poly.type
_entity_poly.pdbx_seq_one_letter_code
_entity_poly.pdbx_strand_id
1 'polypeptide(L)'
;MDYIFHKERYKDYCIEIVQDDDPLCSRDWDNLGTMVCWHKNFDLGDGLPEKMKKRFKLLESRDGSSDLDLFRKWKALHKNSLVVMPVYLYNHSGLTISTKPFHCPWDSGQVGWIYASHDRIKQELNVETITNEILDSTKEILLKEVETYDQYLRGEVYGYVVKDHKQKLIDSCMNFYGDWESDCLPEARRACDSLEKKQLPLLFLPN
;
A
#
# COMPACT_ATOMS: atom_id res chain seq x y z
N MET A 1 12.90 17.84 6.93
CA MET A 1 14.05 17.43 7.76
C MET A 1 13.95 15.94 7.81
N ASP A 2 14.75 15.27 6.97
CA ASP A 2 14.55 13.85 6.66
C ASP A 2 14.73 13.04 7.94
N TYR A 3 13.67 12.38 8.38
CA TYR A 3 13.73 11.57 9.58
C TYR A 3 14.52 10.30 9.27
N ILE A 4 15.70 10.19 9.85
CA ILE A 4 16.56 9.01 9.72
C ILE A 4 16.12 7.98 10.76
N PHE A 5 15.53 6.88 10.30
CA PHE A 5 15.14 5.76 11.15
C PHE A 5 16.35 4.95 11.62
N HIS A 6 17.30 4.73 10.72
CA HIS A 6 18.49 3.92 10.98
C HIS A 6 19.70 4.46 10.25
N LYS A 7 20.87 4.26 10.85
CA LYS A 7 22.14 4.63 10.25
C LYS A 7 23.20 3.60 10.63
N GLU A 8 23.88 3.03 9.64
CA GLU A 8 24.97 2.10 9.88
C GLU A 8 26.15 2.31 8.94
N ARG A 9 27.33 1.89 9.40
CA ARG A 9 28.46 1.67 8.52
C ARG A 9 28.40 0.26 7.99
N TYR A 10 28.46 0.12 6.68
CA TYR A 10 28.52 -1.16 6.01
C TYR A 10 29.68 -1.12 5.02
N LYS A 11 30.78 -1.80 5.38
CA LYS A 11 32.07 -1.73 4.65
C LYS A 11 32.57 -0.28 4.57
N ASP A 12 32.93 0.20 3.38
CA ASP A 12 33.42 1.57 3.15
C ASP A 12 32.30 2.61 2.99
N TYR A 13 31.04 2.20 3.18
CA TYR A 13 29.86 3.03 2.98
C TYR A 13 29.11 3.34 4.27
N CYS A 14 28.39 4.45 4.25
CA CYS A 14 27.42 4.82 5.26
C CYS A 14 26.01 4.66 4.67
N ILE A 15 25.20 3.80 5.27
CA ILE A 15 23.80 3.60 4.91
C ILE A 15 22.95 4.42 5.87
N GLU A 16 22.01 5.18 5.34
CA GLU A 16 20.94 5.86 6.08
C GLU A 16 19.60 5.34 5.56
N ILE A 17 18.73 4.93 6.48
CA ILE A 17 17.35 4.58 6.18
C ILE A 17 16.48 5.76 6.58
N VAL A 18 15.71 6.27 5.62
CA VAL A 18 14.95 7.51 5.73
C VAL A 18 13.47 7.26 5.47
N GLN A 19 12.62 8.12 6.02
CA GLN A 19 11.23 8.22 5.57
C GLN A 19 11.21 8.73 4.14
N ASP A 20 10.40 8.12 3.28
CA ASP A 20 10.06 8.67 1.98
C ASP A 20 8.97 9.73 2.18
N ASP A 21 9.27 10.98 1.83
CA ASP A 21 8.36 12.12 1.99
C ASP A 21 7.46 12.36 0.76
N ASP A 22 7.75 11.69 -0.36
CA ASP A 22 6.93 11.69 -1.58
C ASP A 22 6.76 10.26 -2.15
N PRO A 23 6.21 9.31 -1.36
CA PRO A 23 6.07 7.93 -1.80
C PRO A 23 4.99 7.81 -2.88
N LEU A 24 5.17 6.86 -3.80
CA LEU A 24 4.15 6.54 -4.79
C LEU A 24 2.97 5.85 -4.11
N CYS A 25 1.76 6.35 -4.31
CA CYS A 25 0.55 5.74 -3.75
C CYS A 25 0.39 4.29 -4.24
N SER A 26 0.24 3.35 -3.32
CA SER A 26 0.05 1.93 -3.66
C SER A 26 -1.24 1.64 -4.43
N ARG A 27 -2.22 2.56 -4.42
CA ARG A 27 -3.45 2.44 -5.22
C ARG A 27 -3.26 2.80 -6.70
N ASP A 28 -2.17 3.47 -7.06
CA ASP A 28 -1.82 3.74 -8.46
C ASP A 28 -1.15 2.54 -9.15
N TRP A 29 -0.95 1.43 -8.42
CA TRP A 29 -0.36 0.20 -8.93
C TRP A 29 -1.40 -0.71 -9.59
N ASP A 30 -0.93 -1.75 -10.27
CA ASP A 30 -1.79 -2.78 -10.87
C ASP A 30 -2.27 -3.76 -9.80
N ASN A 31 -3.28 -3.33 -9.05
CA ASN A 31 -3.87 -4.09 -7.95
C ASN A 31 -4.94 -5.08 -8.44
N LEU A 32 -5.06 -6.22 -7.76
CA LEU A 32 -6.15 -7.16 -8.02
C LEU A 32 -7.47 -6.58 -7.50
N GLY A 33 -7.44 -5.95 -6.33
CA GLY A 33 -8.58 -5.35 -5.68
C GLY A 33 -8.95 -3.99 -6.24
N THR A 34 -10.25 -3.73 -6.31
CA THR A 34 -10.78 -2.37 -6.43
C THR A 34 -11.25 -1.89 -5.05
N MET A 35 -10.68 -0.79 -4.57
CA MET A 35 -11.01 -0.17 -3.29
C MET A 35 -11.88 1.07 -3.50
N VAL A 36 -13.14 0.99 -3.07
CA VAL A 36 -14.11 2.08 -3.18
C VAL A 36 -14.40 2.64 -1.80
N CYS A 37 -13.98 3.87 -1.56
CA CYS A 37 -14.20 4.56 -0.30
C CYS A 37 -15.10 5.80 -0.45
N TRP A 38 -15.80 6.15 0.62
CA TRP A 38 -16.63 7.34 0.78
C TRP A 38 -16.24 8.01 2.09
N HIS A 39 -15.61 9.18 2.00
CA HIS A 39 -15.32 9.98 3.17
C HIS A 39 -15.33 11.47 2.83
N LYS A 40 -15.97 12.28 3.67
CA LYS A 40 -16.15 13.73 3.46
C LYS A 40 -14.85 14.53 3.34
N ASN A 41 -13.81 14.09 4.06
CA ASN A 41 -12.57 14.87 4.23
C ASN A 41 -11.37 14.26 3.51
N PHE A 42 -11.47 13.01 3.06
CA PHE A 42 -10.32 12.27 2.51
C PHE A 42 -10.74 11.58 1.22
N ASP A 43 -9.93 11.77 0.18
CA ASP A 43 -10.04 10.98 -1.04
C ASP A 43 -9.23 9.70 -0.84
N LEU A 44 -9.91 8.56 -0.83
CA LEU A 44 -9.36 7.26 -0.44
C LEU A 44 -9.68 6.19 -1.49
N GLY A 45 -8.77 5.23 -1.64
CA GLY A 45 -8.92 4.11 -2.57
C GLY A 45 -8.80 4.54 -4.04
N ASP A 46 -9.50 3.85 -4.94
CA ASP A 46 -9.42 4.05 -6.40
C ASP A 46 -10.45 5.08 -6.92
N GLY A 47 -11.08 5.79 -5.98
CA GLY A 47 -12.19 6.68 -6.25
C GLY A 47 -13.50 5.95 -6.57
N LEU A 48 -14.60 6.70 -6.43
CA LEU A 48 -15.92 6.23 -6.83
C LEU A 48 -16.19 6.59 -8.30
N PRO A 49 -16.83 5.71 -9.08
CA PRO A 49 -17.39 6.11 -10.37
C PRO A 49 -18.28 7.34 -10.22
N GLU A 50 -18.22 8.30 -11.14
CA GLU A 50 -18.90 9.61 -11.02
C GLU A 50 -20.42 9.48 -10.77
N LYS A 51 -21.03 8.44 -11.36
CA LYS A 51 -22.45 8.08 -11.17
C LYS A 51 -22.77 7.69 -9.72
N MET A 52 -21.77 7.15 -9.01
CA MET A 52 -21.84 6.80 -7.60
C MET A 52 -21.49 7.99 -6.70
N LYS A 53 -20.52 8.85 -7.04
CA LYS A 53 -20.17 10.04 -6.23
C LYS A 53 -21.41 10.88 -5.85
N LYS A 54 -22.31 11.17 -6.80
CA LYS A 54 -23.57 11.89 -6.53
C LYS A 54 -24.52 11.16 -5.56
N ARG A 55 -24.56 9.83 -5.57
CA ARG A 55 -25.42 9.02 -4.69
C ARG A 55 -24.82 8.88 -3.30
N PHE A 56 -23.50 8.70 -3.19
CA PHE A 56 -22.80 8.64 -1.89
C PHE A 56 -22.84 9.97 -1.16
N LYS A 57 -22.69 11.11 -1.87
CA LYS A 57 -22.87 12.45 -1.28
C LYS A 57 -24.28 12.70 -0.73
N LEU A 58 -25.29 12.00 -1.24
CA LEU A 58 -26.67 12.03 -0.71
C LEU A 58 -26.84 11.17 0.55
N LEU A 59 -26.01 10.12 0.68
CA LEU A 59 -26.07 9.17 1.79
C LEU A 59 -25.39 9.72 3.05
N GLU A 60 -24.37 10.56 2.89
CA GLU A 60 -23.77 11.35 4.00
C GLU A 60 -24.77 12.31 4.68
N SER A 61 -25.93 12.57 4.06
CA SER A 61 -26.94 13.53 4.54
C SER A 61 -28.15 12.92 5.25
N ARG A 62 -28.29 11.59 5.27
CA ARG A 62 -29.40 10.91 5.96
C ARG A 62 -28.89 10.13 7.17
N ASP A 63 -29.56 10.36 8.28
CA ASP A 63 -29.37 9.64 9.53
C ASP A 63 -29.56 8.13 9.33
N GLY A 64 -28.48 7.37 9.52
CA GLY A 64 -28.59 5.97 9.91
C GLY A 64 -29.33 5.02 8.96
N SER A 65 -29.40 5.28 7.65
CA SER A 65 -29.76 4.21 6.70
C SER A 65 -28.65 3.17 6.74
N SER A 66 -28.89 2.07 7.46
CA SER A 66 -27.89 1.09 7.87
C SER A 66 -26.96 0.69 6.74
N ASP A 67 -25.67 0.50 7.07
CA ASP A 67 -24.60 0.01 6.18
C ASP A 67 -25.05 -1.16 5.29
N LEU A 68 -26.04 -1.92 5.75
CA LEU A 68 -26.70 -3.02 5.06
C LEU A 68 -27.47 -2.61 3.78
N ASP A 69 -28.18 -1.48 3.75
CA ASP A 69 -28.91 -1.03 2.55
C ASP A 69 -27.94 -0.50 1.48
N LEU A 70 -26.91 0.21 1.93
CA LEU A 70 -25.77 0.64 1.14
C LEU A 70 -25.06 -0.54 0.49
N PHE A 71 -24.67 -1.54 1.30
CA PHE A 71 -24.06 -2.77 0.83
C PHE A 71 -24.96 -3.54 -0.15
N ARG A 72 -26.26 -3.65 0.14
CA ARG A 72 -27.22 -4.30 -0.78
C ARG A 72 -27.29 -3.61 -2.14
N LYS A 73 -27.38 -2.28 -2.15
CA LYS A 73 -27.39 -1.47 -3.38
C LYS A 73 -26.08 -1.57 -4.14
N TRP A 74 -24.95 -1.50 -3.44
CA TRP A 74 -23.63 -1.66 -4.04
C TRP A 74 -23.46 -3.07 -4.63
N LYS A 75 -23.80 -4.12 -3.89
CA LYS A 75 -23.73 -5.52 -4.34
C LYS A 75 -24.65 -5.78 -5.54
N ALA A 76 -25.81 -5.12 -5.60
CA ALA A 76 -26.70 -5.20 -6.77
C ALA A 76 -26.07 -4.61 -8.05
N LEU A 77 -25.16 -3.64 -7.92
CA LEU A 77 -24.38 -3.07 -9.03
C LEU A 77 -23.12 -3.90 -9.35
N HIS A 78 -22.59 -4.61 -8.36
CA HIS A 78 -21.34 -5.39 -8.46
C HIS A 78 -21.61 -6.89 -8.30
N LYS A 79 -22.57 -7.41 -9.06
CA LYS A 79 -23.01 -8.82 -8.97
C LYS A 79 -21.89 -9.82 -9.26
N ASN A 80 -20.86 -9.40 -9.99
CA ASN A 80 -19.71 -10.23 -10.34
C ASN A 80 -18.59 -10.17 -9.28
N SER A 81 -18.75 -9.43 -8.19
CA SER A 81 -17.77 -9.41 -7.09
C SER A 81 -17.87 -10.70 -6.27
N LEU A 82 -16.78 -11.47 -6.26
CA LEU A 82 -16.71 -12.76 -5.57
C LEU A 82 -16.16 -12.63 -4.16
N VAL A 83 -15.15 -11.78 -3.98
CA VAL A 83 -14.55 -11.48 -2.67
C VAL A 83 -14.76 -10.01 -2.37
N VAL A 84 -15.31 -9.71 -1.20
CA VAL A 84 -15.61 -8.34 -0.75
C VAL A 84 -15.29 -8.24 0.74
N MET A 85 -14.56 -7.22 1.13
CA MET A 85 -14.27 -6.90 2.53
C MET A 85 -14.61 -5.44 2.82
N PRO A 86 -15.14 -5.13 4.02
CA PRO A 86 -15.31 -3.76 4.45
C PRO A 86 -13.95 -3.09 4.62
N VAL A 87 -13.90 -1.77 4.46
CA VAL A 87 -12.74 -0.94 4.82
C VAL A 87 -13.21 0.06 5.87
N TYR A 88 -12.53 0.06 7.01
CA TYR A 88 -12.74 0.98 8.11
C TYR A 88 -11.60 1.99 8.14
N LEU A 89 -11.90 3.21 8.53
CA LEU A 89 -10.92 4.27 8.79
C LEU A 89 -10.94 4.59 10.28
N TYR A 90 -9.77 4.89 10.82
CA TYR A 90 -9.58 5.56 12.09
C TYR A 90 -8.73 6.81 11.88
N ASN A 91 -9.21 7.94 12.40
CA ASN A 91 -8.61 9.25 12.20
C ASN A 91 -8.33 9.92 13.56
N HIS A 92 -7.12 9.73 14.09
CA HIS A 92 -6.67 10.37 15.33
C HIS A 92 -5.19 10.73 15.22
N SER A 93 -4.91 11.99 14.84
CA SER A 93 -3.55 12.52 14.60
C SER A 93 -2.81 11.90 13.40
N GLY A 94 -3.51 11.11 12.59
CA GLY A 94 -3.04 10.39 11.41
C GLY A 94 -4.17 9.50 10.90
N LEU A 95 -4.02 8.97 9.68
CA LEU A 95 -5.00 8.07 9.08
C LEU A 95 -4.50 6.63 9.16
N THR A 96 -5.39 5.73 9.53
CA THR A 96 -5.15 4.29 9.40
C THR A 96 -6.43 3.57 8.98
N ILE A 97 -6.30 2.56 8.13
CA ILE A 97 -7.40 1.76 7.62
C ILE A 97 -7.22 0.28 7.95
N SER A 98 -8.33 -0.44 7.99
CA SER A 98 -8.33 -1.89 8.22
C SER A 98 -9.57 -2.54 7.63
N THR A 99 -9.51 -3.85 7.42
CA THR A 99 -10.71 -4.65 7.12
C THR A 99 -11.50 -5.06 8.36
N LYS A 100 -11.00 -4.70 9.55
CA LYS A 100 -11.66 -4.93 10.84
C LYS A 100 -12.07 -3.58 11.46
N PRO A 101 -13.20 -3.53 12.19
CA PRO A 101 -13.62 -2.31 12.87
C PRO A 101 -12.63 -1.93 13.97
N PHE A 102 -12.45 -0.63 14.19
CA PHE A 102 -11.76 -0.09 15.35
C PHE A 102 -12.74 0.10 16.52
N HIS A 103 -12.22 0.14 17.75
CA HIS A 103 -13.05 0.25 18.95
C HIS A 103 -13.48 1.69 19.28
N CYS A 104 -12.98 2.73 18.58
CA CYS A 104 -13.28 4.12 18.88
C CYS A 104 -14.52 4.62 18.09
N PRO A 105 -15.68 4.86 18.73
CA PRO A 105 -16.90 5.22 18.00
C PRO A 105 -16.91 6.64 17.44
N TRP A 106 -16.02 7.53 17.91
CA TRP A 106 -16.00 8.94 17.51
C TRP A 106 -15.13 9.17 16.26
N ASP A 107 -13.99 8.51 16.23
CA ASP A 107 -12.93 8.74 15.24
C ASP A 107 -12.79 7.58 14.25
N SER A 108 -13.64 6.56 14.35
CA SER A 108 -13.63 5.44 13.42
C SER A 108 -15.01 5.07 12.88
N GLY A 109 -15.01 4.43 11.70
CA GLY A 109 -16.21 3.95 11.06
C GLY A 109 -15.89 3.24 9.75
N GLN A 110 -16.89 2.55 9.19
CA GLN A 110 -16.75 1.96 7.86
C GLN A 110 -16.78 3.09 6.82
N VAL A 111 -15.74 3.14 5.98
CA VAL A 111 -15.61 4.15 4.92
C VAL A 111 -15.53 3.54 3.54
N GLY A 112 -15.53 2.22 3.41
CA GLY A 112 -15.23 1.60 2.12
C GLY A 112 -15.59 0.13 2.00
N TRP A 113 -15.35 -0.37 0.79
CA TRP A 113 -15.12 -1.78 0.51
C TRP A 113 -13.92 -1.94 -0.40
N ILE A 114 -13.19 -3.04 -0.22
CA ILE A 114 -12.28 -3.58 -1.21
C ILE A 114 -12.88 -4.87 -1.77
N TYR A 115 -12.79 -5.07 -3.08
CA TYR A 115 -13.36 -6.25 -3.72
C TYR A 115 -12.60 -6.69 -4.96
N ALA A 116 -12.82 -7.95 -5.34
CA ALA A 116 -12.34 -8.52 -6.58
C ALA A 116 -13.50 -9.12 -7.37
N SER A 117 -13.59 -8.79 -8.66
CA SER A 117 -14.58 -9.37 -9.57
C SER A 117 -14.11 -10.73 -10.09
N HIS A 118 -15.06 -11.58 -10.48
CA HIS A 118 -14.79 -12.85 -11.15
C HIS A 118 -13.79 -12.68 -12.31
N ASP A 119 -14.01 -11.68 -13.16
CA ASP A 119 -13.19 -11.47 -14.34
C ASP A 119 -11.78 -10.99 -14.00
N ARG A 120 -11.65 -10.09 -13.00
CA ARG A 120 -10.34 -9.62 -12.52
C ARG A 120 -9.55 -10.75 -11.87
N ILE A 121 -10.19 -11.60 -11.06
CA ILE A 121 -9.54 -12.77 -10.45
C ILE A 121 -8.97 -13.71 -11.53
N LYS A 122 -9.75 -14.01 -12.58
CA LYS A 122 -9.28 -14.86 -13.69
C LYS A 122 -8.11 -14.25 -14.45
N GLN A 123 -8.18 -12.94 -14.70
CA GLN A 123 -7.15 -12.22 -15.45
C GLN A 123 -5.85 -12.11 -14.64
N GLU A 124 -5.90 -11.58 -13.42
CA GLU A 124 -4.70 -11.31 -12.61
C GLU A 124 -4.02 -12.57 -12.10
N LEU A 125 -4.79 -13.59 -11.74
CA LEU A 125 -4.23 -14.86 -11.27
C LEU A 125 -3.99 -15.85 -12.41
N ASN A 126 -4.34 -15.49 -13.65
CA ASN A 126 -4.23 -16.32 -14.85
C ASN A 126 -4.85 -17.72 -14.66
N VAL A 127 -6.12 -17.77 -14.25
CA VAL A 127 -6.86 -19.01 -13.95
C VAL A 127 -8.13 -19.14 -14.79
N GLU A 128 -8.40 -20.36 -15.26
CA GLU A 128 -9.62 -20.65 -16.04
C GLU A 128 -10.84 -20.87 -15.15
N THR A 129 -10.65 -21.46 -13.96
CA THR A 129 -11.70 -21.78 -12.99
C THR A 129 -11.35 -21.23 -11.62
N ILE A 130 -12.33 -20.65 -10.94
CA ILE A 130 -12.16 -20.10 -9.59
C ILE A 130 -12.60 -21.17 -8.58
N THR A 131 -11.65 -21.67 -7.80
CA THR A 131 -11.89 -22.62 -6.70
C THR A 131 -11.97 -21.89 -5.36
N ASN A 132 -12.28 -22.60 -4.28
CA ASN A 132 -12.27 -22.01 -2.94
C ASN A 132 -10.86 -21.56 -2.52
N GLU A 133 -9.83 -22.31 -2.89
CA GLU A 133 -8.43 -21.95 -2.63
C GLU A 133 -8.07 -20.62 -3.32
N ILE A 134 -8.55 -20.42 -4.56
CA ILE A 134 -8.36 -19.14 -5.27
C ILE A 134 -9.11 -18.01 -4.58
N LEU A 135 -10.31 -18.26 -4.03
CA LEU A 135 -11.03 -17.24 -3.25
C LEU A 135 -10.31 -16.88 -1.94
N ASP A 136 -9.73 -17.86 -1.27
CA ASP A 136 -8.94 -17.65 -0.06
C ASP A 136 -7.65 -16.88 -0.36
N SER A 137 -6.90 -17.26 -1.40
CA SER A 137 -5.73 -16.50 -1.86
C SER A 137 -6.11 -15.08 -2.30
N THR A 138 -7.24 -14.92 -2.99
CA THR A 138 -7.76 -13.59 -3.36
C THR A 138 -8.02 -12.75 -2.12
N LYS A 139 -8.64 -13.32 -1.09
CA LYS A 139 -8.88 -12.63 0.18
C LYS A 139 -7.58 -12.20 0.85
N GLU A 140 -6.56 -13.05 0.87
CA GLU A 140 -5.24 -12.71 1.40
C GLU A 140 -4.57 -11.58 0.61
N ILE A 141 -4.69 -11.57 -0.72
CA ILE A 141 -4.19 -10.47 -1.57
C ILE A 141 -4.89 -9.17 -1.22
N LEU A 142 -6.22 -9.17 -1.14
CA LEU A 142 -6.98 -7.97 -0.78
C LEU A 142 -6.65 -7.46 0.63
N LEU A 143 -6.35 -8.36 1.58
CA LEU A 143 -5.89 -7.95 2.92
C LEU A 143 -4.56 -7.22 2.84
N LYS A 144 -3.60 -7.76 2.08
CA LYS A 144 -2.30 -7.13 1.85
C LYS A 144 -2.41 -5.79 1.15
N GLU A 145 -3.29 -5.66 0.15
CA GLU A 145 -3.52 -4.36 -0.52
C GLU A 145 -4.03 -3.29 0.44
N VAL A 146 -4.90 -3.66 1.40
CA VAL A 146 -5.34 -2.74 2.46
C VAL A 146 -4.18 -2.39 3.39
N GLU A 147 -3.37 -3.37 3.80
CA GLU A 147 -2.21 -3.16 4.68
C GLU A 147 -1.14 -2.26 4.02
N THR A 148 -0.85 -2.47 2.74
CA THR A 148 0.09 -1.63 1.98
C THR A 148 -0.44 -0.20 1.80
N TYR A 149 -1.74 -0.03 1.53
CA TYR A 149 -2.33 1.31 1.45
C TYR A 149 -2.40 2.00 2.82
N ASP A 150 -2.63 1.25 3.89
CA ASP A 150 -2.55 1.76 5.25
C ASP A 150 -1.13 2.29 5.59
N GLN A 151 -0.07 1.57 5.20
CA GLN A 151 1.31 2.06 5.38
C GLN A 151 1.54 3.40 4.65
N TYR A 152 1.04 3.54 3.42
CA TYR A 152 1.08 4.81 2.70
C TYR A 152 0.39 5.94 3.48
N LEU A 153 -0.83 5.69 3.98
CA LEU A 153 -1.61 6.68 4.74
C LEU A 153 -0.95 7.07 6.07
N ARG A 154 -0.21 6.15 6.69
CA ARG A 154 0.57 6.39 7.91
C ARG A 154 1.94 7.02 7.65
N GLY A 155 2.34 7.16 6.38
CA GLY A 155 3.67 7.64 5.99
C GLY A 155 4.79 6.65 6.32
N GLU A 156 4.47 5.38 6.49
CA GLU A 156 5.44 4.31 6.78
C GLU A 156 6.00 3.70 5.49
N VAL A 157 6.54 4.59 4.65
CA VAL A 157 7.24 4.22 3.42
C VAL A 157 8.68 4.70 3.56
N TYR A 158 9.61 3.87 3.14
CA TYR A 158 11.02 4.06 3.44
C TYR A 158 11.86 4.18 2.17
N GLY A 159 13.06 4.70 2.36
CA GLY A 159 14.12 4.68 1.38
C GLY A 159 15.47 4.48 2.02
N TYR A 160 16.46 4.12 1.22
CA TYR A 160 17.85 4.11 1.64
C TYR A 160 18.67 5.14 0.89
N VAL A 161 19.69 5.63 1.58
CA VAL A 161 20.72 6.51 1.05
C VAL A 161 22.08 5.92 1.39
N VAL A 162 22.90 5.66 0.37
CA VAL A 162 24.27 5.17 0.50
C VAL A 162 25.25 6.31 0.23
N LYS A 163 26.11 6.60 1.19
CA LYS A 163 27.17 7.63 1.09
C LYS A 163 28.56 7.02 1.21
N ASP A 164 29.55 7.62 0.55
CA ASP A 164 30.96 7.24 0.75
C ASP A 164 31.56 7.84 2.03
N HIS A 165 32.84 7.55 2.27
CA HIS A 165 33.61 8.09 3.41
C HIS A 165 33.72 9.63 3.42
N LYS A 166 33.50 10.31 2.30
CA LYS A 166 33.47 11.78 2.18
C LYS A 166 32.05 12.34 2.27
N GLN A 167 31.07 11.53 2.66
CA GLN A 167 29.64 11.89 2.73
C GLN A 167 29.02 12.22 1.37
N LYS A 168 29.65 11.82 0.26
CA LYS A 168 29.06 11.98 -1.07
C LYS A 168 28.02 10.88 -1.30
N LEU A 169 26.85 11.26 -1.80
CA LEU A 169 25.82 10.33 -2.25
C LEU A 169 26.36 9.43 -3.37
N ILE A 170 26.24 8.13 -3.19
CA ILE A 170 26.65 7.10 -4.16
C ILE A 170 25.45 6.41 -4.77
N ASP A 171 24.47 6.04 -3.95
CA ASP A 171 23.25 5.37 -4.40
C ASP A 171 22.08 5.73 -3.47
N SER A 172 20.87 5.65 -3.98
CA SER A 172 19.65 5.81 -3.20
C SER A 172 18.47 5.17 -3.93
N CYS A 173 17.57 4.55 -3.18
CA CYS A 173 16.32 4.06 -3.69
C CYS A 173 15.23 4.31 -2.65
N MET A 174 14.07 4.79 -3.10
CA MET A 174 12.93 5.15 -2.24
C MET A 174 11.76 4.18 -2.47
N ASN A 175 10.57 4.51 -1.95
CA ASN A 175 9.33 3.78 -2.19
C ASN A 175 9.33 2.31 -1.71
N PHE A 176 10.02 2.02 -0.60
CA PHE A 176 9.98 0.72 0.07
C PHE A 176 8.81 0.64 1.04
N TYR A 177 7.83 -0.19 0.66
CA TYR A 177 6.75 -0.64 1.54
C TYR A 177 7.19 -1.88 2.33
N GLY A 178 6.64 -2.07 3.52
CA GLY A 178 7.06 -3.13 4.44
C GLY A 178 7.82 -2.60 5.64
N ASP A 179 8.65 -3.44 6.23
CA ASP A 179 9.49 -3.09 7.38
C ASP A 179 10.88 -2.65 6.91
N TRP A 180 11.36 -1.54 7.46
CA TRP A 180 12.62 -0.95 6.99
C TRP A 180 13.83 -1.84 7.31
N GLU A 181 13.78 -2.64 8.39
CA GLU A 181 14.87 -3.49 8.84
C GLU A 181 14.91 -4.79 8.03
N SER A 182 13.76 -5.41 7.76
CA SER A 182 13.69 -6.66 7.00
C SER A 182 13.65 -6.48 5.48
N ASP A 183 13.18 -5.34 4.97
CA ASP A 183 12.98 -5.13 3.53
C ASP A 183 13.94 -4.08 2.93
N CYS A 184 13.96 -2.86 3.48
CA CYS A 184 14.74 -1.75 2.91
C CYS A 184 16.26 -1.89 3.16
N LEU A 185 16.66 -2.18 4.40
CA LEU A 185 18.07 -2.28 4.78
C LEU A 185 18.85 -3.39 4.03
N PRO A 186 18.30 -4.60 3.81
CA PRO A 186 18.97 -5.62 3.01
C PRO A 186 19.19 -5.21 1.55
N GLU A 187 18.30 -4.41 0.96
CA GLU A 187 18.48 -3.86 -0.38
C GLU A 187 19.62 -2.83 -0.42
N ALA A 188 19.69 -1.95 0.60
CA ALA A 188 20.80 -1.00 0.74
C ALA A 188 22.16 -1.70 0.85
N ARG A 189 22.24 -2.79 1.62
CA ARG A 189 23.47 -3.62 1.73
C ARG A 189 23.84 -4.26 0.38
N ARG A 190 22.84 -4.77 -0.36
CA ARG A 190 23.06 -5.32 -1.72
C ARG A 190 23.54 -4.26 -2.72
N ALA A 191 23.08 -3.02 -2.60
CA ALA A 191 23.58 -1.91 -3.40
C ALA A 191 25.08 -1.67 -3.12
N CYS A 192 25.48 -1.60 -1.84
CA CYS A 192 26.88 -1.52 -1.43
C CYS A 192 27.73 -2.67 -1.99
N ASP A 193 27.26 -3.91 -1.89
CA ASP A 193 27.96 -5.09 -2.43
C ASP A 193 28.16 -5.03 -3.94
N SER A 194 27.18 -4.48 -4.65
CA SER A 194 27.23 -4.35 -6.11
C SER A 194 28.24 -3.28 -6.55
N LEU A 195 28.44 -2.24 -5.75
CA LEU A 195 29.43 -1.19 -6.02
C LEU A 195 30.87 -1.72 -5.90
N GLU A 196 31.16 -2.59 -4.94
CA GLU A 196 32.48 -3.22 -4.81
C GLU A 196 32.82 -4.12 -6.01
N LYS A 197 31.85 -4.92 -6.45
CA LYS A 197 32.01 -5.78 -7.63
C LYS A 197 32.30 -5.00 -8.91
N LYS A 198 31.81 -3.76 -9.02
CA LYS A 198 32.09 -2.86 -10.16
C LYS A 198 33.45 -2.18 -10.08
N GLN A 199 34.06 -2.07 -8.89
CA GLN A 199 35.40 -1.51 -8.73
C GLN A 199 36.50 -2.56 -8.97
N LEU A 200 36.23 -3.84 -8.68
CA LEU A 200 37.16 -4.96 -8.92
C LEU A 200 37.61 -5.23 -10.39
N PRO A 201 36.83 -4.99 -11.47
CA PRO A 201 37.19 -5.40 -12.83
C PRO A 201 38.31 -4.56 -13.48
N LEU A 202 38.70 -3.42 -12.89
CA LEU A 202 39.70 -2.52 -13.47
C LEU A 202 41.15 -2.82 -13.04
N LEU A 203 41.35 -3.75 -12.10
CA LEU A 203 42.69 -4.09 -11.57
C LEU A 203 43.31 -5.36 -12.16
N PHE A 204 42.60 -6.05 -13.07
CA PHE A 204 43.03 -7.35 -13.63
C PHE A 204 42.92 -7.43 -15.17
N LEU A 205 43.20 -6.35 -15.90
CA LEU A 205 43.50 -6.48 -17.32
C LEU A 205 45.03 -6.64 -17.50
N PRO A 206 45.52 -7.84 -17.87
CA PRO A 206 46.92 -7.98 -18.26
C PRO A 206 47.20 -7.15 -19.53
N ASN A 207 48.31 -6.41 -19.51
CA ASN A 207 48.89 -5.72 -20.68
C ASN A 207 49.38 -6.73 -21.73
#